data_AF-A0A914BKS2-F1
#
_entry.id   AF-A0A914BKS2-F1
#
_cell.length_a   1.000
_cell.length_b   1.000
_cell.length_c   1.000
_cell.angle_alpha   90.00
_cell.angle_beta   90.00
_cell.angle_gamma   90.00
#
_symmetry.space_group_name_H-M   'P 1'
#
loop_
_entity.id
_entity.type
_entity.pdbx_description
1 polymer ?
#
loop_
_entity_poly.entity_id
_entity_poly.type
_entity_poly.pdbx_seq_one_letter_code
_entity_poly.pdbx_strand_id
1 'polypeptide(L)'
;MVDTDQAHGPGMMGMKGESQHVPLQGLPPDAQGLELFDSREDALKIFRKFKEISNRQDSADKFKKNFEPSKPGALVSFEATLRSVDRTTIEEMGLASSITEWDKFPGVLKTMFYKWRFDPTVMAEVMQFVVFIKRMDFTLKVGDPIGDVGLVSMAKEDVSFSSLHVHKERPLVVIASSLS
;
A
#
# COMPACT_ATOMS: atom_id res chain seq x y z
N MET A 1 32.62 6.25 -61.72
CA MET A 1 33.33 6.66 -60.48
C MET A 1 32.45 6.26 -59.33
N VAL A 2 32.99 5.38 -58.50
CA VAL A 2 32.47 4.99 -57.19
C VAL A 2 32.71 6.18 -56.27
N ASP A 3 31.70 6.61 -55.53
CA ASP A 3 31.95 7.10 -54.17
C ASP A 3 30.73 6.86 -53.28
N THR A 4 31.08 6.29 -52.14
CA THR A 4 30.26 5.76 -51.06
C THR A 4 30.24 6.78 -49.92
N ASP A 5 29.32 6.58 -48.99
CA ASP A 5 29.34 7.10 -47.62
C ASP A 5 29.11 8.60 -47.40
N GLN A 6 27.97 8.92 -46.77
CA GLN A 6 28.02 9.28 -45.35
C GLN A 6 26.63 9.20 -44.70
N ALA A 7 26.54 8.29 -43.75
CA ALA A 7 25.48 8.20 -42.76
C ALA A 7 25.45 9.45 -41.88
N HIS A 8 24.25 9.99 -41.63
CA HIS A 8 23.98 10.82 -40.45
C HIS A 8 22.70 10.28 -39.81
N GLY A 9 22.88 9.39 -38.82
CA GLY A 9 21.80 8.98 -37.93
C GLY A 9 21.41 10.15 -37.02
N PRO A 10 20.11 10.34 -36.72
CA PRO A 10 19.71 11.31 -35.72
C PRO A 10 20.14 10.82 -34.34
N GLY A 11 20.97 11.64 -33.68
CA GLY A 11 21.47 11.40 -32.34
C GLY A 11 20.34 11.22 -31.32
N MET A 12 20.45 10.16 -30.53
CA MET A 12 19.66 10.00 -29.33
C MET A 12 20.12 11.04 -28.29
N MET A 13 19.37 12.13 -28.15
CA MET A 13 19.44 12.94 -26.94
C MET A 13 18.75 12.19 -25.81
N GLY A 14 19.55 11.75 -24.84
CA GLY A 14 19.06 11.19 -23.59
C GLY A 14 18.15 12.18 -22.89
N MET A 15 16.85 11.85 -22.83
CA MET A 15 15.96 12.45 -21.86
C MET A 15 16.39 11.96 -20.49
N LYS A 16 17.17 12.79 -19.79
CA LYS A 16 17.25 12.74 -18.33
C LYS A 16 15.82 12.90 -17.83
N GLY A 17 15.25 11.81 -17.31
CA GLY A 17 14.00 11.85 -16.58
C GLY A 17 14.21 12.69 -15.33
N GLU A 18 13.88 13.97 -15.43
CA GLU A 18 13.64 14.80 -14.26
C GLU A 18 12.42 14.19 -13.57
N SER A 19 12.66 13.51 -12.45
CA SER A 19 11.62 13.06 -11.54
C SER A 19 10.83 14.28 -11.11
N GLN A 20 9.67 14.50 -11.74
CA GLN A 20 8.71 15.48 -11.30
C GLN A 20 8.26 15.11 -9.90
N HIS A 21 8.84 15.80 -8.90
CA HIS A 21 8.38 15.74 -7.52
C HIS A 21 6.96 16.29 -7.46
N VAL A 22 5.98 15.40 -7.54
CA VAL A 22 4.59 15.74 -7.26
C VAL A 22 4.47 16.07 -5.76
N PRO A 23 3.73 17.12 -5.36
CA PRO A 23 3.55 17.47 -3.96
C PRO A 23 3.00 16.30 -3.14
N LEU A 24 3.54 16.14 -1.92
CA LEU A 24 3.24 15.10 -0.92
C LEU A 24 1.84 15.15 -0.32
N GLN A 25 0.79 15.12 -1.14
CA GLN A 25 -0.56 14.90 -0.64
C GLN A 25 -0.74 13.42 -0.27
N GLY A 26 -0.74 13.10 1.04
CA GLY A 26 -1.13 11.79 1.58
C GLY A 26 -0.15 11.13 2.55
N LEU A 27 1.06 11.70 2.72
CA LEU A 27 2.02 11.28 3.73
C LEU A 27 2.09 12.32 4.87
N PRO A 28 2.26 11.89 6.13
CA PRO A 28 2.56 12.81 7.22
C PRO A 28 3.79 13.66 6.90
N PRO A 29 3.81 14.96 7.26
CA PRO A 29 4.95 15.83 7.02
C PRO A 29 6.21 15.38 7.80
N ASP A 30 6.04 14.58 8.84
CA ASP A 30 7.08 14.00 9.69
C ASP A 30 7.29 12.49 9.45
N ALA A 31 6.85 11.98 8.30
CA ALA A 31 7.01 10.57 7.94
C ALA A 31 8.49 10.14 7.92
N GLN A 32 8.80 9.05 8.64
CA GLN A 32 10.14 8.45 8.67
C GLN A 32 10.29 7.34 7.64
N GLY A 33 11.53 6.98 7.32
CA GLY A 33 11.85 5.81 6.50
C GLY A 33 11.54 5.97 5.00
N LEU A 34 11.19 7.18 4.55
CA LEU A 34 10.95 7.45 3.13
C LEU A 34 12.24 7.37 2.31
N GLU A 35 13.35 7.80 2.91
CA GLU A 35 14.69 7.80 2.35
C GLU A 35 15.18 6.38 2.02
N LEU A 36 14.68 5.36 2.72
CA LEU A 36 14.95 3.96 2.41
C LEU A 36 14.51 3.56 0.98
N PHE A 37 13.63 4.36 0.37
CA PHE A 37 13.04 4.13 -0.94
C PHE A 37 13.46 5.21 -1.96
N ASP A 38 14.59 5.87 -1.77
CA ASP A 38 15.08 6.93 -2.67
C ASP A 38 15.54 6.41 -4.03
N SER A 39 15.99 5.16 -4.10
CA SER A 39 16.36 4.52 -5.36
C SER A 39 15.34 3.45 -5.77
N ARG A 40 15.19 3.26 -7.09
CA ARG A 40 14.31 2.21 -7.63
C ARG A 40 14.76 0.83 -7.15
N GLU A 41 16.07 0.60 -7.09
CA GLU A 41 16.65 -0.68 -6.69
C GLU A 41 16.34 -0.98 -5.22
N ASP A 42 16.54 -0.02 -4.33
CA ASP A 42 16.25 -0.17 -2.91
C ASP A 42 14.75 -0.36 -2.66
N ALA A 43 13.91 0.44 -3.33
CA ALA A 43 12.46 0.29 -3.26
C ALA A 43 11.99 -1.11 -3.67
N LEU A 44 12.50 -1.65 -4.78
CA LEU A 44 12.21 -3.00 -5.22
C LEU A 44 12.77 -4.07 -4.28
N LYS A 45 13.98 -3.86 -3.73
CA LYS A 45 14.60 -4.78 -2.78
C LYS A 45 13.77 -4.88 -1.50
N ILE A 46 13.36 -3.74 -0.92
CA ILE A 46 12.50 -3.68 0.25
C ILE A 46 11.15 -4.33 -0.04
N PHE A 47 10.54 -3.98 -1.17
CA PHE A 47 9.24 -4.52 -1.53
C PHE A 47 9.26 -6.04 -1.77
N ARG A 48 10.32 -6.58 -2.39
CA ARG A 48 10.48 -8.02 -2.55
C ARG A 48 10.63 -8.74 -1.22
N LYS A 49 11.37 -8.16 -0.27
CA LYS A 49 11.47 -8.71 1.09
C LYS A 49 10.14 -8.65 1.83
N PHE A 50 9.41 -7.55 1.69
CA PHE A 50 8.05 -7.41 2.21
C PHE A 50 7.12 -8.50 1.65
N LYS A 51 7.17 -8.77 0.34
CA LYS A 51 6.41 -9.86 -0.29
C LYS A 51 6.82 -11.23 0.24
N GLU A 52 8.12 -11.48 0.37
CA GLU A 52 8.64 -12.73 0.95
C GLU A 52 8.06 -12.96 2.35
N ILE A 53 8.14 -11.97 3.24
CA ILE A 53 7.63 -12.05 4.62
C ILE A 53 6.11 -12.21 4.63
N SER A 54 5.39 -11.45 3.79
CA SER A 54 3.93 -11.55 3.67
C SER A 54 3.47 -12.96 3.30
N ASN A 55 4.27 -13.68 2.49
CA ASN A 55 3.97 -15.03 2.03
C ASN A 55 4.44 -16.14 2.98
N ARG A 56 5.08 -15.80 4.11
CA ARG A 56 5.49 -16.81 5.08
C ARG A 56 4.29 -17.36 5.83
N GLN A 57 4.45 -18.59 6.33
CA GLN A 57 3.41 -19.28 7.08
C GLN A 57 3.04 -18.52 8.37
N ASP A 58 3.99 -17.93 9.08
CA ASP A 58 3.75 -17.17 10.30
C ASP A 58 2.94 -15.88 10.03
N SER A 59 3.20 -15.19 8.93
CA SER A 59 2.37 -14.07 8.47
C SER A 59 0.96 -14.52 8.11
N ALA A 60 0.82 -15.63 7.38
CA ALA A 60 -0.48 -16.20 7.03
C ALA A 60 -1.28 -16.63 8.28
N ASP A 61 -0.61 -17.21 9.29
CA ASP A 61 -1.22 -17.60 10.55
C ASP A 61 -1.68 -16.37 11.36
N LYS A 62 -0.89 -15.28 11.36
CA LYS A 62 -1.29 -13.99 11.95
C LYS A 62 -2.54 -13.43 11.27
N PHE A 63 -2.58 -13.42 9.93
CA PHE A 63 -3.77 -12.99 9.19
C PHE A 63 -4.98 -13.85 9.54
N LYS A 64 -4.87 -15.18 9.51
CA LYS A 64 -5.98 -16.09 9.86
C LYS A 64 -6.47 -15.90 11.30
N LYS A 65 -5.57 -15.65 12.24
CA LYS A 65 -5.90 -15.50 13.66
C LYS A 65 -6.53 -14.15 13.98
N ASN A 66 -6.01 -13.07 13.38
CA ASN A 66 -6.35 -11.71 13.78
C ASN A 66 -7.37 -11.05 12.85
N PHE A 67 -7.48 -11.52 11.60
CA PHE A 67 -8.36 -10.91 10.61
C PHE A 67 -9.55 -11.81 10.31
N GLU A 68 -10.72 -11.37 10.73
CA GLU A 68 -12.00 -11.94 10.33
C GLU A 68 -12.83 -10.83 9.68
N PRO A 69 -12.96 -10.84 8.33
CA PRO A 69 -13.52 -9.70 7.59
C PRO A 69 -14.98 -9.38 7.95
N SER A 70 -15.70 -10.32 8.55
CA SER A 70 -17.09 -10.15 9.01
C SER A 70 -17.21 -9.52 10.40
N LYS A 71 -16.11 -9.32 11.14
CA LYS A 71 -16.14 -8.77 12.51
C LYS A 71 -15.87 -7.27 12.54
N PRO A 72 -16.52 -6.54 13.46
CA PRO A 72 -16.13 -5.16 13.78
C PRO A 72 -14.63 -5.09 14.10
N GLY A 73 -13.95 -4.05 13.59
CA GLY A 73 -12.50 -3.88 13.80
C GLY A 73 -11.59 -4.72 12.90
N ALA A 74 -12.14 -5.49 11.95
CA ALA A 74 -11.33 -6.28 11.00
C ALA A 74 -10.27 -5.45 10.29
N LEU A 75 -10.60 -4.22 9.87
CA LEU A 75 -9.65 -3.33 9.22
C LEU A 75 -8.49 -2.93 10.15
N VAL A 76 -8.78 -2.66 11.42
CA VAL A 76 -7.74 -2.33 12.42
C VAL A 76 -6.81 -3.53 12.64
N SER A 77 -7.36 -4.74 12.74
CA SER A 77 -6.57 -5.97 12.88
C SER A 77 -5.74 -6.29 11.63
N PHE A 78 -6.29 -5.99 10.45
CA PHE A 78 -5.57 -6.10 9.19
C PHE A 78 -4.38 -5.13 9.13
N GLU A 79 -4.61 -3.86 9.46
CA GLU A 79 -3.57 -2.84 9.53
C GLU A 79 -2.50 -3.17 10.57
N ALA A 80 -2.89 -3.69 11.74
CA ALA A 80 -1.94 -4.13 12.76
C ALA A 80 -1.07 -5.30 12.26
N THR A 81 -1.66 -6.23 11.51
CA THR A 81 -0.92 -7.35 10.91
C THR A 81 0.04 -6.85 9.82
N LEU A 82 -0.41 -5.95 8.96
CA LEU A 82 0.46 -5.31 7.97
C LEU A 82 1.61 -4.53 8.61
N ARG A 83 1.35 -3.75 9.67
CA ARG A 83 2.41 -3.06 10.42
C ARG A 83 3.43 -4.03 11.01
N SER A 84 2.98 -5.21 11.47
CA SER A 84 3.93 -6.26 11.91
C SER A 84 4.81 -6.74 10.76
N VAL A 85 4.25 -6.93 9.56
CA VAL A 85 5.02 -7.35 8.38
C VAL A 85 5.99 -6.26 7.94
N ASP A 86 5.56 -5.00 7.92
CA ASP A 86 6.41 -3.83 7.65
C ASP A 86 7.61 -3.80 8.61
N ARG A 87 7.35 -3.91 9.91
CA ARG A 87 8.40 -3.92 10.94
C ARG A 87 9.39 -5.07 10.74
N THR A 88 8.90 -6.30 10.59
CA THR A 88 9.76 -7.47 10.34
C THR A 88 10.58 -7.31 9.05
N THR A 89 10.02 -6.68 8.02
CA THR A 89 10.75 -6.39 6.77
C THR A 89 11.94 -5.50 7.02
N ILE A 90 11.73 -4.36 7.66
CA ILE A 90 12.78 -3.39 7.93
C ILE A 90 13.82 -3.95 8.92
N GLU A 91 13.39 -4.69 9.94
CA GLU A 91 14.27 -5.36 10.90
C GLU A 91 15.16 -6.41 10.23
N GLU A 92 14.62 -7.31 9.41
CA GLU A 92 15.41 -8.34 8.71
C GLU A 92 16.35 -7.79 7.65
N MET A 93 16.07 -6.59 7.14
CA MET A 93 16.96 -5.88 6.22
C MET A 93 18.07 -5.11 6.94
N GLY A 94 18.06 -5.07 8.28
CA GLY A 94 19.01 -4.28 9.06
C GLY A 94 18.79 -2.77 8.95
N LEU A 95 17.57 -2.34 8.58
CA LEU A 95 17.21 -0.94 8.35
C LEU A 95 16.43 -0.32 9.53
N ALA A 96 16.25 -1.06 10.63
CA ALA A 96 15.45 -0.62 11.77
C ALA A 96 16.01 0.62 12.48
N SER A 97 17.32 0.87 12.38
CA SER A 97 17.95 2.07 12.95
C SER A 97 17.50 3.37 12.27
N SER A 98 16.95 3.30 11.06
CA SER A 98 16.42 4.46 10.33
C SER A 98 15.00 4.87 10.78
N ILE A 99 14.35 4.07 11.63
CA ILE A 99 13.00 4.32 12.12
C ILE A 99 13.02 4.36 13.64
N THR A 100 12.91 5.56 14.21
CA THR A 100 12.85 5.75 15.66
C THR A 100 11.41 5.68 16.20
N GLU A 101 10.44 6.08 15.37
CA GLU A 101 9.02 6.16 15.71
C GLU A 101 8.20 5.39 14.67
N TRP A 102 7.83 4.15 15.00
CA TRP A 102 7.15 3.22 14.08
C TRP A 102 5.75 3.68 13.64
N ASP A 103 5.10 4.53 14.44
CA ASP A 103 3.84 5.17 14.10
C ASP A 103 3.99 6.24 13.01
N LYS A 104 5.19 6.81 12.85
CA LYS A 104 5.55 7.74 11.78
C LYS A 104 6.03 7.05 10.51
N PHE A 105 6.28 5.74 10.55
CA PHE A 105 6.57 4.97 9.34
C PHE A 105 5.27 4.70 8.57
N PRO A 106 5.13 5.16 7.31
CA PRO A 106 3.88 5.01 6.56
C PRO A 106 3.56 3.56 6.14
N GLY A 107 4.54 2.66 6.24
CA GLY A 107 4.47 1.28 5.75
C GLY A 107 5.06 1.15 4.34
N VAL A 108 5.48 -0.07 3.99
CA VAL A 108 6.17 -0.35 2.72
C VAL A 108 5.24 -0.06 1.54
N LEU A 109 4.04 -0.66 1.53
CA LEU A 109 3.08 -0.50 0.43
C LEU A 109 2.70 0.97 0.17
N LYS A 110 2.38 1.71 1.24
CA LYS A 110 1.99 3.12 1.12
C LYS A 110 3.13 3.96 0.55
N THR A 111 4.36 3.71 0.99
CA THR A 111 5.56 4.39 0.50
C THR A 111 5.83 4.08 -0.97
N MET A 112 5.64 2.82 -1.40
CA MET A 112 5.77 2.41 -2.80
C MET A 112 4.78 3.13 -3.71
N PHE A 113 3.49 3.14 -3.37
CA PHE A 113 2.48 3.88 -4.13
C PHE A 113 2.79 5.38 -4.14
N TYR A 114 3.23 5.93 -3.02
CA TYR A 114 3.46 7.35 -2.94
C TYR A 114 4.66 7.79 -3.81
N LYS A 115 5.83 7.16 -3.67
CA LYS A 115 7.06 7.56 -4.36
C LYS A 115 7.15 7.06 -5.81
N TRP A 116 6.53 5.91 -6.09
CA TRP A 116 6.78 5.17 -7.32
C TRP A 116 5.52 4.89 -8.15
N ARG A 117 4.36 5.52 -7.87
CA ARG A 117 3.11 5.30 -8.65
C ARG A 117 3.22 5.49 -10.16
N PHE A 118 4.17 6.30 -10.63
CA PHE A 118 4.37 6.54 -12.06
C PHE A 118 5.50 5.70 -12.67
N ASP A 119 6.20 4.92 -11.85
CA ASP A 119 7.24 4.02 -12.33
C ASP A 119 6.61 2.68 -12.74
N PRO A 120 6.61 2.32 -14.04
CA PRO A 120 5.91 1.14 -14.52
C PRO A 120 6.52 -0.16 -13.99
N THR A 121 7.83 -0.19 -13.75
CA THR A 121 8.53 -1.39 -13.26
C THR A 121 8.17 -1.65 -11.80
N VAL A 122 8.21 -0.60 -10.98
CA VAL A 122 7.82 -0.71 -9.57
C VAL A 122 6.34 -1.05 -9.44
N MET A 123 5.47 -0.37 -10.20
CA MET A 123 4.03 -0.62 -10.12
C MET A 123 3.62 -1.99 -10.65
N ALA A 124 4.33 -2.56 -11.63
CA ALA A 124 4.09 -3.93 -12.06
C ALA A 124 4.29 -4.93 -10.91
N GLU A 125 5.36 -4.75 -10.11
CA GLU A 125 5.63 -5.59 -8.94
C GLU A 125 4.57 -5.39 -7.84
N VAL A 126 4.17 -4.15 -7.56
CA VAL A 126 3.13 -3.83 -6.56
C VAL A 126 1.78 -4.41 -6.96
N MET A 127 1.38 -4.30 -8.23
CA MET A 127 0.09 -4.79 -8.70
C MET A 127 -0.01 -6.32 -8.65
N GLN A 128 1.09 -7.05 -8.81
CA GLN A 128 1.11 -8.50 -8.63
C GLN A 128 0.82 -8.91 -7.18
N PHE A 129 1.16 -8.07 -6.20
CA PHE A 129 0.81 -8.29 -4.79
C PHE A 129 -0.69 -8.06 -4.53
N VAL A 130 -1.32 -7.06 -5.17
CA VAL A 130 -2.77 -6.80 -5.06
C VAL A 130 -3.59 -8.00 -5.56
N VAL A 131 -3.07 -8.78 -6.52
CA VAL A 131 -3.71 -10.03 -6.96
C VAL A 131 -3.74 -11.08 -5.85
N PHE A 132 -2.79 -11.06 -4.90
CA PHE A 132 -2.83 -11.96 -3.74
C PHE A 132 -4.00 -11.62 -2.81
N ILE A 133 -4.26 -10.32 -2.55
CA ILE A 133 -5.46 -9.85 -1.84
C ILE A 133 -6.73 -10.33 -2.58
N LYS A 134 -6.80 -10.15 -3.91
CA LYS A 134 -7.94 -10.65 -4.72
C LYS A 134 -8.09 -12.18 -4.71
N ARG A 135 -7.00 -12.94 -4.73
CA ARG A 135 -6.98 -14.41 -4.72
C ARG A 135 -7.34 -15.00 -3.36
N MET A 136 -7.26 -14.20 -2.30
CA MET A 136 -7.76 -14.56 -0.98
C MET A 136 -9.25 -14.17 -0.77
N ASP A 137 -9.99 -13.87 -1.85
CA ASP A 137 -11.41 -13.45 -1.84
C ASP A 137 -11.72 -12.12 -1.12
N PHE A 138 -10.77 -11.17 -1.10
CA PHE A 138 -10.97 -9.86 -0.44
C PHE A 138 -11.70 -8.82 -1.30
N THR A 139 -12.07 -9.14 -2.54
CA THR A 139 -12.78 -8.19 -3.42
C THR A 139 -14.27 -8.47 -3.44
N LEU A 140 -15.03 -7.61 -2.73
CA LEU A 140 -16.46 -7.47 -2.92
C LEU A 140 -16.74 -7.06 -4.37
N LYS A 141 -17.56 -7.84 -5.07
CA LYS A 141 -18.14 -7.51 -6.37
C LYS A 141 -19.44 -6.74 -6.17
N VAL A 142 -19.85 -6.00 -7.19
CA VAL A 142 -21.18 -5.38 -7.20
C VAL A 142 -22.23 -6.48 -7.10
N GLY A 143 -23.06 -6.43 -6.05
CA GLY A 143 -24.06 -7.46 -5.73
C GLY A 143 -23.66 -8.40 -4.60
N ASP A 144 -22.40 -8.40 -4.17
CA ASP A 144 -21.97 -9.17 -3.00
C ASP A 144 -22.52 -8.53 -1.71
N PRO A 145 -22.90 -9.33 -0.69
CA PRO A 145 -23.30 -8.81 0.60
C PRO A 145 -22.14 -8.03 1.23
N ILE A 146 -22.38 -6.76 1.54
CA ILE A 146 -21.43 -5.94 2.30
C ILE A 146 -21.33 -6.52 3.72
N GLY A 147 -20.11 -6.86 4.12
CA GLY A 147 -19.80 -7.21 5.50
C GLY A 147 -20.10 -6.05 6.44
N ASP A 148 -20.44 -6.36 7.69
CA ASP A 148 -20.76 -5.33 8.67
C ASP A 148 -19.52 -4.46 8.95
N VAL A 149 -19.58 -3.20 8.52
CA VAL A 149 -18.45 -2.29 8.66
C VAL A 149 -18.47 -1.74 10.08
N GLY A 150 -17.45 -2.08 10.86
CA GLY A 150 -17.14 -1.40 12.12
C GLY A 150 -16.56 -0.01 11.83
N LEU A 151 -17.28 1.01 12.26
CA LEU A 151 -16.86 2.41 12.29
C LEU A 151 -16.47 2.79 13.71
N VAL A 152 -15.50 3.68 13.85
CA VAL A 152 -15.23 4.33 15.13
C VAL A 152 -15.88 5.71 15.09
N SER A 153 -16.81 5.97 16.00
CA SER A 153 -17.47 7.27 16.10
C SER A 153 -16.49 8.35 16.58
N MET A 154 -16.85 9.62 16.45
CA MET A 154 -16.04 10.70 17.03
C MET A 154 -15.96 10.63 18.57
N ALA A 155 -16.89 9.92 19.22
CA ALA A 155 -16.86 9.64 20.65
C ALA A 155 -15.93 8.47 21.02
N LYS A 156 -15.19 7.91 20.05
CA LYS A 156 -14.34 6.72 20.20
C LYS A 156 -15.12 5.46 20.57
N GLU A 157 -16.39 5.40 20.17
CA GLU A 157 -17.23 4.22 20.35
C GLU A 157 -17.22 3.39 19.08
N ASP A 158 -17.19 2.07 19.25
CA ASP A 158 -17.32 1.13 18.14
C ASP A 158 -18.79 1.07 17.71
N VAL A 159 -19.06 1.49 16.48
CA VAL A 159 -20.38 1.51 15.86
C VAL A 159 -20.36 0.63 14.63
N SER A 160 -21.27 -0.33 14.52
CA SER A 160 -21.40 -1.14 13.31
C SER A 160 -22.56 -0.65 12.44
N PHE A 161 -22.54 -0.95 11.15
CA PHE A 161 -23.69 -0.66 10.28
C PHE A 161 -24.94 -1.44 10.70
N SER A 162 -24.77 -2.63 11.27
CA SER A 162 -25.87 -3.39 11.86
C SER A 162 -26.53 -2.64 13.04
N SER A 163 -25.75 -1.98 13.89
CA SER A 163 -26.27 -1.25 15.07
C SER A 163 -26.89 0.11 14.77
N LEU A 164 -26.69 0.64 13.55
CA LEU A 164 -27.37 1.85 13.10
C LEU A 164 -28.88 1.64 13.01
N HIS A 165 -29.64 2.52 13.67
CA HIS A 165 -31.10 2.61 13.57
C HIS A 165 -31.50 3.26 12.23
N VAL A 166 -31.27 2.53 11.13
CA VAL A 166 -31.61 2.94 9.77
C VAL A 166 -32.55 1.92 9.12
N HIS A 167 -33.38 2.37 8.19
CA HIS A 167 -34.25 1.48 7.42
C HIS A 167 -33.42 0.56 6.52
N LYS A 168 -33.35 -0.74 6.89
CA LYS A 168 -32.52 -1.74 6.22
C LYS A 168 -32.98 -2.09 4.80
N GLU A 169 -34.20 -1.76 4.43
CA GLU A 169 -34.76 -1.98 3.08
C GLU A 169 -34.48 -0.84 2.10
N ARG A 170 -33.86 0.26 2.55
CA ARG A 170 -33.58 1.42 1.71
C ARG A 170 -32.10 1.51 1.36
N PRO A 171 -31.74 2.04 0.17
CA PRO A 171 -30.35 2.29 -0.17
C PRO A 171 -29.68 3.19 0.87
N LEU A 172 -28.59 2.71 1.47
CA LEU A 172 -27.74 3.50 2.35
C LEU A 172 -26.67 4.20 1.51
N VAL A 173 -26.61 5.53 1.60
CA VAL A 173 -25.54 6.32 0.99
C VAL A 173 -24.52 6.65 2.06
N VAL A 174 -23.29 6.13 1.91
CA VAL A 174 -22.18 6.44 2.80
C VAL A 174 -21.35 7.54 2.15
N ILE A 175 -21.26 8.69 2.82
CA ILE A 175 -20.44 9.81 2.39
C ILE A 175 -19.18 9.82 3.26
N ALA A 176 -18.06 9.39 2.67
CA ALA A 176 -16.76 9.48 3.31
C ALA A 176 -16.14 10.84 2.99
N SER A 177 -15.88 11.64 4.03
CA SER A 177 -15.19 12.93 3.92
C SER A 177 -14.01 12.92 4.88
N SER A 178 -12.82 13.24 4.40
CA SER A 178 -11.68 13.56 5.25
C SER A 178 -11.69 15.06 5.53
N LEU A 179 -11.89 15.46 6.79
CA LEU A 179 -11.54 16.81 7.21
C LEU A 179 -10.01 16.84 7.39
N SER A 180 -9.33 17.43 6.40
CA SER A 180 -7.95 17.91 6.50
C SER A 180 -7.89 19.21 7.29
#